data_AF-A0AAV9XRT6-F1
#
_entry.id   AF-A0AAV9XRT6-F1
#
_cell.length_a   1.000
_cell.length_b   1.000
_cell.length_c   1.000
_cell.angle_alpha   90.00
_cell.angle_beta   90.00
_cell.angle_gamma   90.00
#
_symmetry.space_group_name_H-M   'P 1'
#
loop_
_entity.id
_entity.type
_entity.pdbx_description
1 polymer ?
#
loop_
_entity_poly.entity_id
_entity_poly.type
_entity_poly.pdbx_seq_one_letter_code
_entity_poly.pdbx_strand_id
1 'polypeptide(L)'
;MSFYFLVNNSEASDVFVNSPPNTGDWLNLAQLGLVWILWLFIFMACLYYPSDNNRPGLRATIWAIYISFLLISLVPLLIDALANDRNDEYHKWVGAIFHGIHSMFINPSVTILGGAALFVQAREILSRPIGLPTSLSVVGLALQAAVFFLVALAWPGRLVFPWNELGGRVTVGVLLTWYQLVGFVAVDNAVFALVQAILLLVVKRRGHSGISTVVSGETEPLL
;
A
#
# COMPACT_ATOMS: atom_id res chain seq x y z
N MET A 1 3.13 11.79 3.19
CA MET A 1 1.94 12.64 2.91
C MET A 1 1.19 13.06 4.18
N SER A 2 0.68 12.15 5.02
CA SER A 2 -0.05 12.56 6.24
C SER A 2 0.74 13.48 7.18
N PHE A 3 2.02 13.16 7.46
CA PHE A 3 2.89 14.02 8.25
C PHE A 3 3.16 15.38 7.58
N TYR A 4 3.36 15.40 6.25
CA TYR A 4 3.55 16.64 5.48
C TYR A 4 2.37 17.60 5.65
N PHE A 5 1.14 17.09 5.47
CA PHE A 5 -0.06 17.90 5.64
C PHE A 5 -0.25 18.38 7.08
N LEU A 6 0.13 17.58 8.07
CA LEU A 6 0.03 17.97 9.48
C LEU A 6 1.03 19.06 9.86
N VAL A 7 2.26 18.99 9.35
CA VAL A 7 3.34 19.96 9.65
C VAL A 7 3.13 21.29 8.92
N ASN A 8 2.63 21.23 7.68
CA ASN A 8 2.45 22.39 6.80
C ASN A 8 1.03 22.94 6.77
N ASN A 9 0.20 22.63 7.79
CA ASN A 9 -1.12 23.23 7.94
C ASN A 9 -1.05 24.67 8.50
N SER A 10 -0.29 25.54 7.85
CA SER A 10 -0.13 26.95 8.24
C SER A 10 -1.14 27.88 7.56
N GLU A 11 -1.69 27.46 6.42
CA GLU A 11 -2.79 28.13 5.71
C GLU A 11 -4.00 27.21 5.70
N ALA A 12 -5.22 27.77 5.70
CA ALA A 12 -6.49 27.03 5.75
C ALA A 12 -6.61 26.06 4.56
N SER A 13 -6.05 24.86 4.73
CA SER A 13 -6.03 23.80 3.74
C SER A 13 -6.85 22.65 4.30
N ASP A 14 -8.13 22.61 3.93
CA ASP A 14 -9.05 21.53 4.30
C ASP A 14 -8.88 20.31 3.38
N VAL A 15 -7.63 19.95 3.11
CA VAL A 15 -7.26 18.81 2.27
C VAL A 15 -6.43 17.88 3.13
N PHE A 16 -6.88 16.63 3.25
CA PHE A 16 -6.25 15.55 4.02
C PHE A 16 -6.28 15.70 5.55
N VAL A 17 -6.06 16.90 6.08
CA VAL A 17 -6.06 17.24 7.52
C VAL A 17 -7.04 18.39 7.77
N ASN A 18 -7.67 18.44 8.94
CA ASN A 18 -8.57 19.54 9.29
C ASN A 18 -7.76 20.79 9.70
N SER A 19 -8.30 21.99 9.48
CA SER A 19 -7.68 23.25 9.92
C SER A 19 -8.53 23.90 11.02
N PRO A 20 -8.15 23.83 12.32
CA PRO A 20 -6.93 23.23 12.89
C PRO A 20 -7.00 21.69 13.01
N PRO A 21 -5.85 20.99 13.11
CA PRO A 21 -5.80 19.54 13.21
C PRO A 21 -6.55 19.01 14.44
N ASN A 22 -7.39 18.00 14.24
CA ASN A 22 -8.16 17.38 15.33
C ASN A 22 -7.52 16.06 15.80
N THR A 23 -8.07 15.46 16.86
CA THR A 23 -7.58 14.17 17.40
C THR A 23 -7.59 13.04 16.37
N GLY A 24 -8.52 13.05 15.42
CA GLY A 24 -8.60 12.07 14.34
C GLY A 24 -7.41 12.16 13.39
N ASP A 25 -6.92 13.37 13.09
CA ASP A 25 -5.75 13.58 12.23
C ASP A 25 -4.48 12.99 12.85
N TRP A 26 -4.30 13.16 14.17
CA TRP A 26 -3.20 12.55 14.91
C TRP A 26 -3.31 11.02 14.98
N LEU A 27 -4.53 10.49 15.16
CA LEU A 27 -4.77 9.05 15.12
C LEU A 27 -4.46 8.45 13.75
N ASN A 28 -4.82 9.14 12.67
CA ASN A 28 -4.51 8.74 11.30
C ASN A 28 -2.98 8.70 11.08
N LEU A 29 -2.25 9.71 11.57
CA LEU A 29 -0.80 9.72 11.52
C LEU A 29 -0.19 8.55 12.30
N ALA A 30 -0.66 8.30 13.53
CA ALA A 30 -0.18 7.20 14.36
C ALA A 30 -0.46 5.84 13.71
N GLN A 31 -1.65 5.65 13.14
CA GLN A 31 -2.02 4.45 12.40
C GLN A 31 -1.09 4.24 11.20
N LEU A 32 -0.87 5.27 10.38
CA LEU A 32 0.02 5.20 9.22
C LEU A 32 1.47 4.91 9.62
N GLY A 33 1.96 5.56 10.68
CA GLY A 33 3.30 5.33 11.22
C GLY A 33 3.49 3.91 11.72
N LEU A 34 2.53 3.38 12.48
CA LEU A 34 2.56 1.99 12.96
C LEU A 34 2.55 1.00 11.80
N VAL A 35 1.66 1.20 10.82
CA VAL A 35 1.59 0.35 9.62
C VAL A 35 2.93 0.37 8.87
N TRP A 36 3.54 1.54 8.70
CA TRP A 36 4.84 1.66 8.04
C TRP A 36 5.95 0.90 8.78
N ILE A 37 6.02 0.99 10.11
CA ILE A 37 6.99 0.25 10.93
C ILE A 37 6.78 -1.27 10.80
N LEU A 38 5.52 -1.73 10.83
CA LEU A 38 5.21 -3.16 10.67
C LEU A 38 5.58 -3.66 9.27
N TRP A 39 5.32 -2.87 8.22
CA TRP A 39 5.72 -3.21 6.86
C TRP A 39 7.25 -3.25 6.70
N LEU A 40 7.96 -2.33 7.34
CA LEU A 40 9.42 -2.35 7.42
C LEU A 40 9.92 -3.65 8.05
N PHE A 41 9.32 -4.05 9.18
CA PHE A 41 9.68 -5.29 9.84
C PHE A 41 9.47 -6.51 8.94
N ILE A 42 8.32 -6.59 8.26
CA ILE A 42 8.03 -7.67 7.30
C ILE A 42 9.01 -7.65 6.13
N PHE A 43 9.30 -6.47 5.58
CA PHE A 43 10.27 -6.31 4.49
C PHE A 43 11.67 -6.79 4.89
N MET A 44 12.13 -6.41 6.09
CA MET A 44 13.39 -6.87 6.65
C MET A 44 13.42 -8.39 6.84
N ALA A 45 12.33 -8.96 7.36
CA ALA A 45 12.20 -10.41 7.50
C ALA A 45 12.26 -11.12 6.14
N CYS A 46 11.55 -10.61 5.12
CA CYS A 46 11.59 -11.16 3.76
C CYS A 46 12.98 -11.14 3.12
N LEU A 47 13.81 -10.15 3.45
CA LEU A 47 15.19 -10.06 2.98
C LEU A 47 16.17 -10.92 3.78
N TYR A 48 15.91 -11.07 5.08
CA TYR A 48 16.74 -11.85 5.99
C TYR A 48 16.57 -13.35 5.76
N TYR A 49 15.33 -13.83 5.67
CA TYR A 49 15.06 -15.25 5.48
C TYR A 49 15.46 -15.74 4.07
N PRO A 50 16.01 -16.95 3.94
CA PRO A 50 16.37 -17.52 2.65
C PRO A 50 15.13 -17.72 1.79
N SER A 51 15.24 -17.38 0.51
CA SER A 51 14.22 -17.59 -0.50
C SER A 51 14.73 -18.62 -1.51
N ASP A 52 13.84 -19.48 -1.99
CA ASP A 52 14.13 -20.47 -3.04
C ASP A 52 14.66 -19.80 -4.32
N ASN A 53 14.36 -18.51 -4.52
CA ASN A 53 14.78 -17.72 -5.68
C ASN A 53 16.04 -16.89 -5.37
N ASN A 54 17.15 -17.57 -5.06
CA ASN A 54 18.41 -16.92 -4.66
C ASN A 54 19.22 -16.41 -5.87
N ARG A 55 18.70 -15.39 -6.57
CA ARG A 55 19.42 -14.74 -7.67
C ARG A 55 20.52 -13.82 -7.14
N PRO A 56 21.77 -13.92 -7.63
CA PRO A 56 22.85 -13.02 -7.21
C PRO A 56 22.48 -11.56 -7.55
N GLY A 57 22.74 -10.65 -6.62
CA GLY A 57 22.48 -9.21 -6.79
C GLY A 57 21.05 -8.74 -6.52
N LEU A 58 20.03 -9.62 -6.57
CA LEU A 58 18.62 -9.23 -6.41
C LEU A 58 18.35 -8.53 -5.06
N ARG A 59 18.92 -9.05 -3.97
CA ARG A 59 18.80 -8.44 -2.64
C ARG A 59 19.39 -7.03 -2.61
N ALA A 60 20.56 -6.83 -3.23
CA ALA A 60 21.21 -5.52 -3.30
C ALA A 60 20.38 -4.54 -4.14
N THR A 61 19.78 -4.99 -5.25
CA THR A 61 18.87 -4.17 -6.05
C THR A 61 17.62 -3.76 -5.26
N ILE A 62 17.00 -4.68 -4.53
CA ILE A 62 15.82 -4.37 -3.70
C ILE A 62 16.17 -3.35 -2.62
N TRP A 63 17.33 -3.51 -1.96
CA TRP A 63 17.85 -2.53 -1.01
C TRP A 63 18.07 -1.16 -1.65
N ALA A 64 18.72 -1.10 -2.80
CA ALA A 64 18.98 0.15 -3.50
C ALA A 64 17.69 0.89 -3.89
N ILE A 65 16.66 0.16 -4.38
CA ILE A 65 15.35 0.73 -4.70
C ILE A 65 14.70 1.29 -3.43
N TYR A 66 14.70 0.52 -2.34
CA TYR A 66 14.08 0.94 -1.08
C TYR A 66 14.77 2.15 -0.45
N ILE A 67 16.10 2.15 -0.40
CA ILE A 67 16.90 3.29 0.09
C ILE A 67 16.65 4.52 -0.78
N SER A 68 16.62 4.38 -2.12
CA SER A 68 16.32 5.50 -3.02
C SER A 68 14.94 6.08 -2.75
N PHE A 69 13.93 5.23 -2.54
CA PHE A 69 12.59 5.67 -2.16
C PHE A 69 12.59 6.44 -0.82
N LEU A 70 13.27 5.94 0.20
CA LEU A 70 13.38 6.63 1.49
C LEU A 70 14.10 7.97 1.37
N LEU A 71 15.15 8.06 0.54
CA LEU A 71 15.88 9.32 0.32
C LEU A 71 15.01 10.36 -0.40
N ILE A 72 14.15 9.93 -1.35
CA ILE A 72 13.26 10.83 -2.08
C ILE A 72 12.05 11.26 -1.22
N SER A 73 11.54 10.37 -0.37
CA SER A 73 10.29 10.62 0.37
C SER A 73 10.50 11.10 1.81
N LEU A 74 11.44 10.52 2.55
CA LEU A 74 11.60 10.77 3.99
C LEU A 74 12.57 11.92 4.29
N VAL A 75 13.69 12.03 3.56
CA VAL A 75 14.70 13.07 3.83
C VAL A 75 14.15 14.48 3.60
N PRO A 76 13.48 14.80 2.46
CA PRO A 76 12.89 16.12 2.26
C PRO A 76 11.87 16.46 3.35
N LEU A 77 11.09 15.47 3.76
CA LEU A 77 10.07 15.62 4.79
C LEU A 77 10.65 15.94 6.17
N LEU A 78 11.79 15.35 6.53
CA LEU A 78 12.47 15.63 7.80
C LEU A 78 13.15 17.00 7.77
N ILE A 79 13.78 17.38 6.66
CA ILE A 79 14.37 18.72 6.48
C ILE A 79 13.29 19.79 6.60
N ASP A 80 12.16 19.57 5.93
CA ASP A 80 10.98 20.43 5.96
C ASP A 80 10.43 20.63 7.38
N ALA A 81 10.28 19.55 8.14
CA ALA A 81 9.81 19.63 9.52
C ALA A 81 10.76 20.34 10.49
N LEU A 82 12.05 20.39 10.16
CA LEU A 82 13.09 21.07 10.95
C LEU A 82 13.33 22.52 10.49
N ALA A 83 12.71 22.96 9.39
CA ALA A 83 12.88 24.32 8.88
C ALA A 83 12.21 25.35 9.81
N ASN A 84 12.93 26.43 10.10
CA ASN A 84 12.50 27.46 11.05
C ASN A 84 11.53 28.49 10.45
N ASP A 85 11.54 28.68 9.12
CA ASP A 85 10.69 29.65 8.43
C ASP A 85 9.76 28.95 7.45
N ARG A 86 8.52 28.71 7.87
CA ARG A 86 7.48 28.04 7.08
C ARG A 86 6.74 28.99 6.13
N ASN A 87 6.96 30.30 6.27
CA ASN A 87 6.32 31.31 5.44
C ASN A 87 7.20 31.74 4.26
N ASP A 88 8.45 31.27 4.22
CA ASP A 88 9.36 31.48 3.09
C ASP A 88 8.76 30.92 1.78
N GLU A 89 8.78 31.76 0.73
CA GLU A 89 8.23 31.43 -0.58
C GLU A 89 9.01 30.27 -1.23
N TYR A 90 10.32 30.21 -1.00
CA TYR A 90 11.15 29.11 -1.49
C TYR A 90 10.77 27.78 -0.83
N HIS A 91 10.55 27.80 0.49
CA HIS A 91 10.05 26.64 1.24
C HIS A 91 8.70 26.14 0.68
N LYS A 92 7.73 27.04 0.45
CA LYS A 92 6.43 26.69 -0.14
C LYS A 92 6.56 26.06 -1.52
N TRP A 93 7.45 26.60 -2.36
CA TRP A 93 7.68 26.09 -3.72
C TRP A 93 8.29 24.68 -3.71
N VAL A 94 9.29 24.44 -2.83
CA VAL A 94 9.89 23.12 -2.64
C VAL A 94 8.86 22.11 -2.12
N GLY A 95 8.03 22.52 -1.14
CA GLY A 95 6.93 21.70 -0.64
C GLY A 95 5.91 21.35 -1.72
N ALA A 96 5.54 22.31 -2.58
CA ALA A 96 4.63 22.09 -3.70
C ALA A 96 5.20 21.08 -4.72
N ILE A 97 6.51 21.14 -5.03
CA ILE A 97 7.17 20.15 -5.89
C ILE A 97 7.16 18.78 -5.25
N PHE A 98 7.55 18.70 -3.97
CA PHE A 98 7.53 17.44 -3.22
C PHE A 98 6.14 16.81 -3.25
N HIS A 99 5.10 17.61 -2.95
CA HIS A 99 3.73 17.17 -3.01
C HIS A 99 3.33 16.71 -4.42
N GLY A 100 3.63 17.52 -5.44
CA GLY A 100 3.31 17.23 -6.84
C GLY A 100 3.95 15.94 -7.35
N ILE A 101 5.23 15.69 -7.02
CA ILE A 101 5.92 14.43 -7.38
C ILE A 101 5.20 13.24 -6.76
N HIS A 102 4.82 13.34 -5.48
CA HIS A 102 4.17 12.25 -4.78
C HIS A 102 2.75 11.98 -5.31
N SER A 103 1.95 13.03 -5.51
CA SER A 103 0.57 12.91 -5.96
C SER A 103 0.46 12.48 -7.42
N MET A 104 1.36 12.94 -8.30
CA MET A 104 1.29 12.65 -9.73
C MET A 104 2.03 11.37 -10.14
N PHE A 105 3.08 10.96 -9.42
CA PHE A 105 3.93 9.84 -9.83
C PHE A 105 4.01 8.74 -8.79
N ILE A 106 4.39 9.05 -7.55
CA ILE A 106 4.67 8.02 -6.54
C ILE A 106 3.38 7.27 -6.16
N ASN A 107 2.32 7.98 -5.77
CA ASN A 107 1.07 7.37 -5.34
C ASN A 107 0.43 6.51 -6.46
N PRO A 108 0.27 7.01 -7.71
CA PRO A 108 -0.16 6.17 -8.83
C PRO A 108 0.72 4.95 -9.07
N SER A 109 2.04 5.10 -8.97
CA SER A 109 2.97 3.99 -9.14
C SER A 109 2.77 2.92 -8.08
N VAL A 110 2.55 3.29 -6.82
CA VAL A 110 2.26 2.35 -5.72
C VAL A 110 0.97 1.57 -6.01
N THR A 111 -0.10 2.24 -6.44
CA THR A 111 -1.36 1.58 -6.80
C THR A 111 -1.16 0.59 -7.95
N ILE A 112 -0.47 1.01 -9.02
CA ILE A 112 -0.22 0.19 -10.21
C ILE A 112 0.65 -1.02 -9.85
N LEU A 113 1.74 -0.82 -9.12
CA LEU A 113 2.63 -1.89 -8.67
C LEU A 113 1.89 -2.86 -7.73
N GLY A 114 1.02 -2.34 -6.87
CA GLY A 114 0.14 -3.12 -6.01
C GLY A 114 -0.76 -4.06 -6.81
N GLY A 115 -1.41 -3.55 -7.85
CA GLY A 115 -2.21 -4.37 -8.78
C GLY A 115 -1.36 -5.36 -9.58
N ALA A 116 -0.22 -4.91 -10.11
CA ALA A 116 0.70 -5.75 -10.89
C ALA A 116 1.27 -6.92 -10.05
N ALA A 117 1.43 -6.73 -8.75
CA ALA A 117 1.89 -7.76 -7.83
C ALA A 117 0.97 -8.99 -7.81
N LEU A 118 -0.31 -8.85 -8.19
CA LEU A 118 -1.21 -9.99 -8.35
C LEU A 118 -0.67 -10.99 -9.37
N PHE A 119 -0.23 -10.53 -10.54
CA PHE A 119 0.21 -11.41 -11.61
C PHE A 119 1.51 -12.13 -11.23
N VAL A 120 2.43 -11.42 -10.58
CA VAL A 120 3.70 -12.00 -10.12
C VAL A 120 3.44 -13.05 -9.03
N GLN A 121 2.61 -12.73 -8.04
CA GLN A 121 2.28 -13.65 -6.94
C GLN A 121 1.46 -14.85 -7.44
N ALA A 122 0.44 -14.62 -8.27
CA ALA A 122 -0.38 -15.70 -8.83
C ALA A 122 0.47 -16.63 -9.70
N ARG A 123 1.36 -16.09 -10.53
CA ARG A 123 2.28 -16.90 -11.35
C ARG A 123 3.18 -17.77 -10.47
N GLU A 124 3.77 -17.21 -9.41
CA GLU A 124 4.61 -17.98 -8.47
C GLU A 124 3.80 -19.09 -7.76
N ILE A 125 2.56 -18.81 -7.36
CA ILE A 125 1.66 -19.82 -6.77
C ILE A 125 1.34 -20.93 -7.77
N LEU A 126 1.08 -20.58 -9.03
CA LEU A 126 0.71 -21.53 -10.07
C LEU A 126 1.90 -22.35 -10.61
N SER A 127 3.12 -21.81 -10.55
CA SER A 127 4.32 -22.53 -11.00
C SER A 127 4.83 -23.57 -10.01
N ARG A 128 4.41 -23.51 -8.74
CA ARG A 128 4.80 -24.52 -7.73
C ARG A 128 4.12 -25.87 -8.03
N PRO A 129 4.75 -27.02 -7.76
CA PRO A 129 4.11 -28.34 -7.94
C PRO A 129 2.91 -28.54 -7.00
N ILE A 130 1.91 -29.30 -7.42
CA ILE A 130 0.73 -29.64 -6.60
C ILE A 130 1.17 -30.62 -5.51
N GLY A 131 0.81 -30.34 -4.24
CA GLY A 131 1.15 -31.20 -3.10
C GLY A 131 2.37 -30.77 -2.27
N LEU A 132 3.19 -29.81 -2.74
CA LEU A 132 4.21 -29.20 -1.89
C LEU A 132 3.59 -28.18 -0.91
N PRO A 133 4.11 -28.06 0.33
CA PRO A 133 3.68 -27.04 1.26
C PRO A 133 3.84 -25.65 0.64
N THR A 134 2.74 -24.96 0.43
CA THR A 134 2.77 -23.53 0.08
C THR A 134 3.04 -22.73 1.34
N SER A 135 4.05 -21.85 1.33
CA SER A 135 4.33 -20.90 2.42
C SER A 135 3.23 -19.84 2.61
N LEU A 136 2.22 -19.82 1.73
CA LEU A 136 1.12 -18.87 1.77
C LEU A 136 0.04 -19.33 2.75
N SER A 137 -0.10 -18.60 3.86
CA SER A 137 -1.15 -18.85 4.85
C SER A 137 -2.52 -18.42 4.29
N VAL A 138 -3.42 -19.38 4.08
CA VAL A 138 -4.82 -19.12 3.65
C VAL A 138 -5.53 -18.19 4.63
N VAL A 139 -5.31 -18.41 5.94
CA VAL A 139 -5.84 -17.56 7.00
C VAL A 139 -5.22 -16.16 6.92
N GLY A 140 -3.91 -16.08 6.67
CA GLY A 140 -3.20 -14.82 6.48
C GLY A 140 -3.77 -13.99 5.32
N LEU A 141 -3.97 -14.59 4.15
CA LEU A 141 -4.58 -13.95 2.99
C LEU A 141 -5.99 -13.44 3.28
N ALA A 142 -6.80 -14.26 3.97
CA ALA A 142 -8.17 -13.89 4.32
C ALA A 142 -8.21 -12.70 5.31
N LEU A 143 -7.36 -12.74 6.34
CA LEU A 143 -7.23 -11.65 7.30
C LEU A 143 -6.72 -10.38 6.64
N GLN A 144 -5.69 -10.47 5.79
CA GLN A 144 -5.17 -9.32 5.05
C GLN A 144 -6.24 -8.71 4.14
N ALA A 145 -6.96 -9.53 3.37
CA ALA A 145 -8.04 -9.05 2.51
C ALA A 145 -9.13 -8.32 3.31
N ALA A 146 -9.56 -8.90 4.44
CA ALA A 146 -10.57 -8.31 5.31
C ALA A 146 -10.11 -6.99 5.93
N VAL A 147 -8.89 -6.96 6.50
CA VAL A 147 -8.33 -5.77 7.12
C VAL A 147 -8.17 -4.65 6.10
N PHE A 148 -7.57 -4.93 4.94
CA PHE A 148 -7.40 -3.93 3.89
C PHE A 148 -8.74 -3.41 3.37
N PHE A 149 -9.75 -4.28 3.23
CA PHE A 149 -11.09 -3.88 2.82
C PHE A 149 -11.74 -2.94 3.84
N LEU A 150 -11.70 -3.29 5.13
CA LEU A 150 -12.25 -2.46 6.20
C LEU A 150 -11.54 -1.10 6.29
N VAL A 151 -10.22 -1.10 6.14
CA VAL A 151 -9.42 0.14 6.13
C VAL A 151 -9.77 1.00 4.91
N ALA A 152 -9.92 0.39 3.72
CA ALA A 152 -10.33 1.09 2.51
C ALA A 152 -11.70 1.77 2.65
N LEU A 153 -12.66 1.12 3.33
CA LEU A 153 -13.97 1.72 3.60
C LEU A 153 -13.92 2.80 4.68
N ALA A 154 -13.03 2.67 5.66
CA ALA A 154 -12.90 3.64 6.74
C ALA A 154 -12.28 4.97 6.27
N TRP A 155 -11.37 4.93 5.30
CA TRP A 155 -10.64 6.12 4.85
C TRP A 155 -11.52 7.24 4.28
N PRO A 156 -12.48 7.00 3.36
CA PRO A 156 -13.34 8.07 2.84
C PRO A 156 -14.04 8.90 3.92
N GLY A 157 -14.43 8.28 5.04
CA GLY A 157 -15.05 8.98 6.18
C GLY A 157 -14.06 9.76 7.07
N ARG A 158 -12.75 9.59 6.87
CA ARG A 158 -11.67 10.23 7.64
C ARG A 158 -10.92 11.30 6.84
N LEU A 159 -11.07 11.31 5.51
CA LEU A 159 -10.38 12.25 4.64
C LEU A 159 -11.17 13.54 4.51
N VAL A 160 -10.48 14.67 4.65
CA VAL A 160 -11.04 15.99 4.35
C VAL A 160 -10.81 16.30 2.87
N PHE A 161 -11.87 16.68 2.16
CA PHE A 161 -11.81 17.07 0.76
C PHE A 161 -12.91 18.09 0.43
N PRO A 162 -12.60 19.17 -0.31
CA PRO A 162 -13.53 20.28 -0.57
C PRO A 162 -14.53 19.94 -1.70
N TRP A 163 -15.42 18.98 -1.46
CA TRP A 163 -16.43 18.53 -2.44
C TRP A 163 -17.32 19.66 -2.96
N ASN A 164 -17.65 20.62 -2.08
CA ASN A 164 -18.54 21.74 -2.40
C ASN A 164 -17.88 22.77 -3.32
N GLU A 165 -16.57 23.02 -3.14
CA GLU A 165 -15.81 23.98 -3.95
C GLU A 165 -15.59 23.45 -5.38
N LEU A 166 -15.57 22.13 -5.53
CA LEU A 166 -15.44 21.45 -6.82
C LEU A 166 -16.80 21.23 -7.52
N GLY A 167 -17.81 22.02 -7.16
CA GLY A 167 -19.11 22.07 -7.84
C GLY A 167 -20.08 20.93 -7.45
N GLY A 168 -19.78 20.16 -6.40
CA GLY A 168 -20.68 19.16 -5.80
C GLY A 168 -21.06 17.97 -6.70
N ARG A 169 -20.58 17.92 -7.94
CA ARG A 169 -20.84 16.84 -8.90
C ARG A 169 -19.67 15.88 -8.96
N VAL A 170 -19.95 14.60 -8.81
CA VAL A 170 -18.95 13.53 -8.97
C VAL A 170 -18.70 13.32 -10.46
N THR A 171 -17.65 13.97 -10.97
CA THR A 171 -17.14 13.75 -12.34
C THR A 171 -15.84 12.95 -12.30
N VAL A 172 -15.42 12.39 -13.44
CA VAL A 172 -14.14 11.66 -13.55
C VAL A 172 -12.96 12.57 -13.16
N GLY A 173 -12.99 13.85 -13.56
CA GLY A 173 -11.96 14.82 -13.18
C GLY A 173 -11.90 15.03 -11.66
N VAL A 174 -13.05 15.22 -11.01
CA VAL A 174 -13.14 15.40 -9.55
C VAL A 174 -12.67 14.14 -8.81
N LEU A 175 -13.00 12.94 -9.30
CA LEU A 175 -12.51 11.69 -8.72
C LEU A 175 -11.00 11.52 -8.88
N LEU A 176 -10.44 11.93 -10.01
CA LEU A 176 -9.00 11.91 -10.25
C LEU A 176 -8.27 12.87 -9.30
N THR A 177 -8.78 14.09 -9.15
CA THR A 177 -8.26 15.08 -8.20
C THR A 177 -8.37 14.56 -6.77
N TRP A 178 -9.51 13.99 -6.39
CA TRP A 178 -9.70 13.36 -5.08
C TRP A 178 -8.65 12.29 -4.82
N TYR A 179 -8.46 11.37 -5.77
CA TYR A 179 -7.45 10.32 -5.67
C TYR A 179 -6.03 10.88 -5.50
N GLN A 180 -5.64 11.83 -6.36
CA GLN A 180 -4.30 12.43 -6.35
C GLN A 180 -3.99 13.14 -5.03
N LEU A 181 -4.97 13.86 -4.48
CA LEU A 181 -4.77 14.65 -3.26
C LEU A 181 -4.87 13.81 -1.99
N VAL A 182 -5.90 12.96 -1.88
CA VAL A 182 -6.23 12.30 -0.60
C VAL A 182 -6.67 10.83 -0.74
N GLY A 183 -7.37 10.50 -1.82
CA GLY A 183 -8.06 9.24 -2.02
C GLY A 183 -7.14 8.06 -2.31
N PHE A 184 -5.87 8.30 -2.69
CA PHE A 184 -4.91 7.24 -2.94
C PHE A 184 -4.80 6.24 -1.79
N VAL A 185 -4.88 6.71 -0.52
CA VAL A 185 -4.81 5.83 0.64
C VAL A 185 -5.97 4.83 0.65
N ALA A 186 -7.19 5.28 0.37
CA ALA A 186 -8.35 4.41 0.29
C ALA A 186 -8.23 3.41 -0.88
N VAL A 187 -7.81 3.91 -2.04
CA VAL A 187 -7.67 3.11 -3.27
C VAL A 187 -6.58 2.06 -3.14
N ASP A 188 -5.42 2.38 -2.57
CA ASP A 188 -4.32 1.43 -2.35
C ASP A 188 -4.76 0.27 -1.46
N ASN A 189 -5.45 0.58 -0.35
CA ASN A 189 -6.01 -0.45 0.52
C ASN A 189 -7.07 -1.30 -0.21
N ALA A 190 -7.92 -0.70 -1.06
CA ALA A 190 -8.90 -1.44 -1.85
C ALA A 190 -8.24 -2.38 -2.87
N VAL A 191 -7.19 -1.90 -3.56
CA VAL A 191 -6.40 -2.72 -4.48
C VAL A 191 -5.73 -3.87 -3.73
N PHE A 192 -5.08 -3.62 -2.60
CA PHE A 192 -4.48 -4.68 -1.80
C PHE A 192 -5.52 -5.69 -1.32
N ALA A 193 -6.69 -5.25 -0.86
CA ALA A 193 -7.77 -6.15 -0.48
C ALA A 193 -8.20 -7.07 -1.63
N LEU A 194 -8.38 -6.49 -2.83
CA LEU A 194 -8.76 -7.23 -4.03
C LEU A 194 -7.68 -8.24 -4.43
N VAL A 195 -6.41 -7.84 -4.43
CA VAL A 195 -5.29 -8.73 -4.74
C VAL A 195 -5.26 -9.91 -3.77
N GLN A 196 -5.33 -9.66 -2.47
CA GLN A 196 -5.30 -10.73 -1.46
C GLN A 196 -6.53 -11.66 -1.57
N ALA A 197 -7.71 -11.11 -1.87
CA ALA A 197 -8.91 -11.91 -2.10
C ALA A 197 -8.79 -12.81 -3.34
N ILE A 198 -8.23 -12.31 -4.45
CA ILE A 198 -8.02 -13.10 -5.66
C ILE A 198 -6.98 -14.20 -5.40
N LEU A 199 -5.87 -13.89 -4.72
CA LEU A 199 -4.86 -14.90 -4.34
C LEU A 199 -5.47 -15.99 -3.45
N LEU A 200 -6.33 -15.63 -2.50
CA LEU A 200 -7.07 -16.58 -1.67
C LEU A 200 -7.93 -17.53 -2.52
N LEU A 201 -8.63 -17.01 -3.53
CA LEU A 201 -9.42 -17.84 -4.44
C LEU A 201 -8.54 -18.78 -5.28
N VAL A 202 -7.39 -18.29 -5.76
CA VAL A 202 -6.42 -19.11 -6.50
C VAL A 202 -5.92 -20.28 -5.64
N VAL A 203 -5.50 -20.01 -4.40
CA VAL A 203 -5.02 -21.05 -3.47
C VAL A 203 -6.13 -22.05 -3.14
N LYS A 204 -7.35 -21.58 -2.85
CA LYS A 204 -8.49 -22.46 -2.54
C LYS A 204 -8.84 -23.38 -3.70
N ARG A 205 -8.92 -22.85 -4.92
CA ARG A 205 -9.21 -23.67 -6.13
C ARG A 205 -8.16 -24.75 -6.33
N ARG A 206 -6.88 -24.41 -6.15
CA ARG A 206 -5.77 -25.35 -6.29
C ARG A 206 -5.78 -26.45 -5.24
N GLY A 207 -6.13 -26.13 -3.99
CA GLY A 207 -6.30 -27.12 -2.92
C GLY A 207 -7.42 -28.12 -3.22
N HIS A 208 -8.54 -27.67 -3.80
CA HIS A 208 -9.63 -28.57 -4.21
C HIS A 208 -9.22 -29.47 -5.38
N SER A 209 -8.51 -28.94 -6.39
CA SER A 209 -8.02 -29.73 -7.52
C SER A 209 -6.98 -30.78 -7.14
N GLY A 210 -6.13 -30.51 -6.14
CA GLY A 210 -5.14 -31.47 -5.64
C GLY A 210 -5.77 -32.65 -4.89
N ILE A 211 -6.85 -32.41 -4.15
CA ILE A 211 -7.61 -33.48 -3.47
C ILE A 211 -8.28 -34.40 -4.48
N SER A 212 -8.86 -33.87 -5.57
CA SER A 212 -9.48 -34.68 -6.62
C SER A 212 -8.49 -35.63 -7.33
N THR A 213 -7.21 -35.28 -7.40
CA THR A 213 -6.19 -36.13 -8.05
C THR A 213 -5.61 -37.21 -7.13
N VAL A 214 -5.62 -37.01 -5.80
CA VAL A 214 -5.10 -38.01 -4.84
C VAL A 214 -6.12 -39.14 -4.63
N VAL A 215 -7.42 -38.84 -4.69
CA VAL A 215 -8.50 -39.84 -4.52
C VAL A 215 -8.57 -40.85 -5.67
N SER A 216 -7.95 -40.60 -6.82
CA SER A 216 -7.98 -41.53 -7.96
C SER A 216 -6.89 -42.61 -7.94
N GLY A 217 -5.96 -42.60 -6.97
CA GLY A 217 -4.84 -43.54 -6.91
C GLY A 217 -4.72 -44.37 -5.63
N GLU A 218 -5.56 -44.14 -4.62
CA GLU A 218 -5.44 -44.77 -3.30
C GLU A 218 -6.36 -46.01 -3.10
N THR A 219 -7.04 -46.48 -4.14
CA THR A 219 -7.91 -47.68 -4.08
C THR A 219 -7.43 -48.84 -4.96
N GLU A 220 -6.13 -49.00 -5.17
CA GLU A 220 -5.58 -50.29 -5.61
C GLU A 220 -4.93 -51.00 -4.43
N PRO A 221 -5.48 -52.13 -3.95
CA PRO A 221 -4.81 -52.95 -2.97
C PRO A 221 -3.55 -53.53 -3.62
N LEU A 222 -2.38 -53.14 -3.10
CA LEU A 222 -1.20 -53.97 -3.20
C LEU A 222 -1.37 -55.13 -2.23
N LEU A 223 -2.10 -56.17 -2.69
CA LEU A 223 -1.98 -57.60 -2.38
C LEU A 223 -3.19 -58.35 -2.97
#